data_AF-A0A660VGR3-F1
#
_entry.id   AF-A0A660VGR3-F1
#
_cell.length_a   1.000
_cell.length_b   1.000
_cell.length_c   1.000
_cell.angle_alpha   90.00
_cell.angle_beta   90.00
_cell.angle_gamma   90.00
#
_symmetry.space_group_name_H-M   'P 1'
#
loop_
_entity.id
_entity.type
_entity.pdbx_description
1 polymer ?
#
loop_
_entity_poly.entity_id
_entity_poly.type
_entity_poly.pdbx_seq_one_letter_code
_entity_poly.pdbx_strand_id
1 'polypeptide(L)'
;MNASIQPLQFLLGSVAGRMGRRQQEVIEYLVEENRVLKQQLGGRRLRLSDDQRRRLPAKGKFIGRRALDRFATIVTPDTIMRWHRKLIAAKWTYQARRVGRPGLMKTIKALIVRVTIENSIWGYCRIQGELKGVGHCVASSTIANVLRENGIKPALDRASSWRTFLKAHWEQIAATDFFSAEAW
;
A
#
# COMPACT_ATOMS: atom_id res chain seq x y z
N MET A 1 43.21 15.35 -50.19
CA MET A 1 43.52 14.85 -48.84
C MET A 1 43.29 13.35 -48.85
N ASN A 2 44.37 12.57 -48.99
CA ASN A 2 44.30 11.13 -49.24
C ASN A 2 43.93 10.40 -47.95
N ALA A 3 42.73 9.81 -47.91
CA ALA A 3 42.36 8.84 -46.89
C ALA A 3 43.10 7.52 -47.18
N SER A 4 44.38 7.44 -46.79
CA SER A 4 45.08 6.16 -46.70
C SER A 4 44.41 5.37 -45.57
N ILE A 5 43.53 4.44 -45.93
CA ILE A 5 42.96 3.48 -44.98
C ILE A 5 44.15 2.63 -44.50
N GLN A 6 44.54 2.82 -43.25
CA GLN A 6 45.65 2.07 -42.68
C GLN A 6 45.31 0.57 -42.70
N PRO A 7 46.26 -0.33 -43.01
CA PRO A 7 46.00 -1.77 -43.09
C PRO A 7 45.39 -2.34 -41.80
N LEU A 8 45.71 -1.73 -40.65
CA LEU A 8 45.11 -2.05 -39.36
C LEU A 8 43.61 -1.70 -39.28
N GLN A 9 43.17 -0.57 -39.84
CA GLN A 9 41.75 -0.19 -39.90
C GLN A 9 40.95 -1.13 -40.79
N PHE A 10 41.54 -1.61 -41.89
CA PHE A 10 40.92 -2.62 -42.75
C PHE A 10 40.81 -3.98 -42.07
N LEU A 11 41.86 -4.42 -41.37
CA LEU A 11 41.83 -5.65 -40.56
C LEU A 11 40.80 -5.56 -39.42
N LEU A 12 40.76 -4.46 -38.68
CA LEU A 12 39.75 -4.23 -37.64
C LEU A 12 38.32 -4.23 -38.21
N GLY A 13 38.10 -3.54 -39.33
CA GLY A 13 36.80 -3.51 -40.01
C GLY A 13 36.35 -4.89 -40.51
N SER A 14 37.27 -5.67 -41.06
CA SER A 14 36.97 -7.02 -41.56
C SER A 14 36.70 -8.02 -40.43
N VAL A 15 37.45 -7.96 -39.33
CA VAL A 15 37.22 -8.76 -38.12
C VAL A 15 35.92 -8.36 -37.45
N ALA A 16 35.65 -7.07 -37.27
CA ALA A 16 34.41 -6.56 -36.71
C ALA A 16 33.21 -6.93 -37.60
N GLY A 17 33.33 -6.80 -38.92
CA GLY A 17 32.29 -7.19 -39.87
C GLY A 17 32.03 -8.70 -39.87
N ARG A 18 33.07 -9.53 -39.77
CA ARG A 18 32.92 -10.99 -39.65
C ARG A 18 32.28 -11.40 -38.33
N MET A 19 32.66 -10.75 -37.23
CA MET A 19 32.07 -10.99 -35.91
C MET A 19 30.60 -10.54 -35.87
N GLY A 20 30.29 -9.39 -36.46
CA GLY A 20 28.93 -8.87 -36.58
C GLY A 20 28.01 -9.79 -37.39
N ARG A 21 28.51 -10.40 -38.48
CA ARG A 21 27.73 -11.36 -39.28
C ARG A 21 27.33 -12.61 -38.49
N ARG A 22 28.27 -13.22 -37.76
CA ARG A 22 27.96 -14.37 -36.89
C ARG A 22 26.96 -14.01 -35.79
N GLN A 23 27.10 -12.83 -35.19
CA GLN A 23 26.14 -12.36 -34.18
C GLN A 23 24.75 -12.15 -34.79
N GLN A 24 24.68 -11.64 -36.02
CA GLN A 24 23.44 -11.41 -36.73
C GLN A 24 22.72 -12.73 -37.05
N GLU A 25 23.44 -13.74 -37.53
CA GLU A 25 22.89 -15.10 -37.77
C GLU A 25 22.28 -15.71 -36.50
N VAL A 26 22.95 -15.56 -35.36
CA VAL A 26 22.43 -16.03 -34.06
C VAL A 26 21.17 -15.25 -33.65
N ILE A 27 21.15 -13.94 -33.83
CA ILE A 27 19.97 -13.11 -33.52
C ILE A 27 18.79 -13.51 -34.40
N GLU A 28 19.01 -13.73 -35.70
CA GLU A 28 17.98 -14.16 -36.64
C GLU A 28 17.39 -15.51 -36.24
N TYR A 29 18.24 -16.49 -35.92
CA TYR A 29 17.78 -17.78 -35.39
C TYR A 29 16.93 -17.63 -34.12
N LEU A 30 17.40 -16.85 -33.13
CA LEU A 30 16.68 -16.64 -31.88
C LEU A 30 15.35 -15.90 -32.10
N VAL A 31 15.25 -15.00 -33.08
CA VAL A 31 14.00 -14.34 -33.45
C VAL A 31 13.00 -15.33 -34.03
N GLU A 32 13.45 -16.23 -34.92
CA GLU A 32 12.59 -17.28 -35.47
C GLU A 32 12.16 -18.30 -34.40
N GLU A 33 13.08 -18.72 -33.51
CA GLU A 33 12.74 -19.58 -32.38
C GLU A 33 11.66 -18.95 -31.49
N ASN A 34 11.79 -17.65 -31.17
CA ASN A 34 10.76 -16.91 -30.42
C ASN A 34 9.42 -16.84 -31.17
N ARG A 35 9.42 -16.72 -32.52
CA ARG A 35 8.19 -16.73 -33.31
C ARG A 35 7.51 -18.09 -33.24
N VAL A 36 8.25 -19.18 -33.41
CA VAL A 36 7.74 -20.56 -33.30
C VAL A 36 7.13 -20.82 -31.92
N LEU A 37 7.86 -20.47 -30.84
CA LEU A 37 7.36 -20.61 -29.47
C LEU A 37 6.07 -19.80 -29.24
N LYS A 38 6.01 -18.57 -29.76
CA LYS A 38 4.79 -17.74 -29.66
C LYS A 38 3.62 -18.31 -30.46
N GLN A 39 3.87 -18.92 -31.61
CA GLN A 39 2.85 -19.58 -32.42
C GLN A 39 2.27 -20.80 -31.68
N GLN A 40 3.13 -21.61 -31.05
CA GLN A 40 2.71 -22.76 -30.25
C GLN A 40 1.85 -22.36 -29.04
N LEU A 41 2.07 -21.16 -28.49
CA LEU A 41 1.25 -20.62 -27.39
C LEU A 41 -0.16 -20.19 -27.84
N GLY A 42 -0.48 -20.22 -29.13
CA GLY A 42 -1.83 -20.04 -29.66
C GLY A 42 -2.45 -18.67 -29.33
N GLY A 43 -1.63 -17.61 -29.29
CA GLY A 43 -2.10 -16.25 -28.97
C GLY A 43 -2.52 -16.04 -27.51
N ARG A 44 -2.28 -17.02 -26.62
CA ARG A 44 -2.56 -16.87 -25.18
C ARG A 44 -1.72 -15.74 -24.59
N ARG A 45 -2.34 -14.95 -23.70
CA ARG A 45 -1.65 -13.86 -23.01
C ARG A 45 -0.57 -14.41 -22.07
N LEU A 46 0.68 -14.08 -22.37
CA LEU A 46 1.84 -14.45 -21.54
C LEU A 46 1.77 -13.79 -20.16
N ARG A 47 1.66 -14.61 -19.11
CA ARG A 47 1.75 -14.15 -17.72
C ARG A 47 3.22 -14.18 -17.29
N LEU A 48 3.87 -13.02 -17.36
CA LEU A 48 5.27 -12.88 -16.94
C LEU A 48 5.41 -12.87 -15.42
N SER A 49 6.35 -13.65 -14.90
CA SER A 49 6.78 -13.60 -13.49
C SER A 49 7.49 -12.29 -13.18
N ASP A 50 7.58 -11.92 -11.90
CA ASP A 50 8.27 -10.69 -11.51
C ASP A 50 9.75 -10.70 -11.89
N ASP A 51 10.39 -11.86 -11.89
CA ASP A 51 11.77 -12.03 -12.34
C ASP A 51 11.91 -11.80 -13.87
N GLN A 52 11.01 -12.37 -14.68
CA GLN A 52 10.96 -12.09 -16.11
C GLN A 52 10.73 -10.60 -16.42
N ARG A 53 9.84 -9.95 -15.66
CA ARG A 53 9.59 -8.51 -15.74
C ARG A 53 10.77 -7.65 -15.31
N ARG A 54 11.74 -8.19 -14.56
CA ARG A 54 13.01 -7.52 -14.23
C ARG A 54 14.06 -7.69 -15.33
N ARG A 55 14.20 -8.88 -15.90
CA ARG A 55 15.21 -9.17 -16.93
C ARG A 55 14.99 -8.39 -18.23
N LEU A 56 13.75 -8.33 -18.71
CA LEU A 56 13.40 -7.63 -19.96
C LEU A 56 13.85 -6.15 -19.98
N PRO A 57 13.46 -5.30 -19.02
CA PRO A 57 13.89 -3.90 -19.00
C PRO A 57 15.38 -3.73 -18.74
N ALA A 58 16.02 -4.64 -17.98
CA ALA A 58 17.46 -4.57 -17.73
C ALA A 58 18.30 -4.70 -19.02
N LYS A 59 17.86 -5.53 -19.96
CA LYS A 59 18.47 -5.66 -21.30
C LYS A 59 17.92 -4.62 -22.28
N GLY A 60 16.61 -4.38 -22.27
CA GLY A 60 15.93 -3.47 -23.19
C GLY A 60 16.39 -2.02 -23.11
N LYS A 61 16.85 -1.55 -21.93
CA LYS A 61 17.35 -0.17 -21.78
C LYS A 61 18.52 0.15 -22.71
N PHE A 62 19.41 -0.82 -22.97
CA PHE A 62 20.61 -0.61 -23.78
C PHE A 62 20.29 -0.58 -25.28
N ILE A 63 19.18 -1.22 -25.67
CA ILE A 63 18.65 -1.20 -27.04
C ILE A 63 17.98 0.16 -27.30
N GLY A 64 17.28 0.70 -26.30
CA GLY A 64 16.55 1.97 -26.40
C GLY A 64 15.16 1.81 -27.05
N ARG A 65 14.27 2.76 -26.76
CA ARG A 65 12.85 2.70 -27.16
C ARG A 65 12.66 2.51 -28.68
N ARG A 66 13.29 3.35 -29.50
CA ARG A 66 13.11 3.36 -30.96
C ARG A 66 13.51 2.03 -31.62
N ALA A 67 14.58 1.39 -31.12
CA ALA A 67 15.00 0.10 -31.63
C ALA A 67 14.11 -1.04 -31.10
N LEU A 68 13.60 -0.93 -29.87
CA LEU A 68 12.62 -1.86 -29.34
C LEU A 68 11.29 -1.83 -30.12
N ASP A 69 10.86 -0.70 -30.67
CA ASP A 69 9.65 -0.63 -31.51
C ASP A 69 9.70 -1.59 -32.71
N ARG A 70 10.90 -1.93 -33.20
CA ARG A 70 11.07 -2.84 -34.34
C ARG A 70 11.01 -4.33 -33.98
N PHE A 71 11.38 -4.69 -32.75
CA PHE A 71 11.61 -6.11 -32.40
C PHE A 71 10.95 -6.57 -31.10
N ALA A 72 10.42 -5.67 -30.27
CA ALA A 72 9.76 -6.03 -29.03
C ALA A 72 8.38 -6.63 -29.31
N THR A 73 8.26 -7.96 -29.23
CA THR A 73 7.03 -8.66 -29.60
C THR A 73 6.20 -9.17 -28.42
N ILE A 74 6.74 -9.16 -27.20
CA ILE A 74 6.08 -9.70 -25.99
C ILE A 74 5.32 -8.59 -25.24
N VAL A 75 5.94 -7.42 -25.11
CA VAL A 75 5.40 -6.27 -24.38
C VAL A 75 5.76 -5.00 -25.15
N THR A 76 4.90 -3.98 -25.09
CA THR A 76 5.18 -2.71 -25.76
C THR A 76 6.47 -2.07 -25.21
N PRO A 77 7.27 -1.41 -26.07
CA PRO A 77 8.49 -0.73 -25.66
C PRO A 77 8.28 0.27 -24.52
N ASP A 78 7.15 0.98 -24.54
CA ASP A 78 6.75 1.89 -23.46
C ASP A 78 6.59 1.20 -22.12
N THR A 79 6.06 -0.03 -22.11
CA THR A 79 5.94 -0.82 -20.90
C THR A 79 7.31 -1.27 -20.41
N ILE A 80 8.22 -1.67 -21.31
CA ILE A 80 9.60 -2.03 -20.96
C ILE A 80 10.31 -0.81 -20.32
N MET A 81 10.20 0.36 -20.92
CA MET A 81 10.78 1.59 -20.37
C MET A 81 10.13 2.00 -19.04
N ARG A 82 8.82 1.81 -18.89
CA ARG A 82 8.11 2.03 -17.62
C ARG A 82 8.59 1.08 -16.53
N TRP A 83 8.76 -0.21 -16.82
CA TRP A 83 9.31 -1.17 -15.86
C TRP A 83 10.74 -0.82 -15.47
N HIS A 84 11.58 -0.40 -16.43
CA HIS A 84 12.93 0.06 -16.14
C HIS A 84 12.94 1.24 -15.15
N ARG A 85 12.09 2.26 -15.38
CA ARG A 85 11.93 3.38 -14.44
C ARG A 85 11.47 2.92 -13.06
N LYS A 86 10.55 1.96 -12.99
CA LYS A 86 10.10 1.38 -11.72
C LYS A 86 11.23 0.67 -10.97
N LEU A 87 12.12 -0.04 -11.67
CA LEU A 87 13.28 -0.68 -11.06
C LEU A 87 14.30 0.33 -10.52
N ILE A 88 14.54 1.42 -11.26
CA ILE A 88 15.38 2.52 -10.77
C ILE A 88 14.75 3.13 -9.52
N ALA A 89 13.45 3.47 -9.57
CA ALA A 89 12.76 4.02 -8.42
C ALA A 89 12.87 3.08 -7.22
N ALA A 90 12.60 1.79 -7.38
CA ALA A 90 12.71 0.80 -6.31
C ALA A 90 14.14 0.66 -5.74
N LYS A 91 15.19 0.84 -6.56
CA LYS A 91 16.58 0.84 -6.08
C LYS A 91 16.85 2.01 -5.12
N TRP A 92 16.25 3.17 -5.39
CA TRP A 92 16.47 4.40 -4.64
C TRP A 92 15.37 4.70 -3.61
N THR A 93 14.27 3.97 -3.66
CA THR A 93 13.18 4.05 -2.69
C THR A 93 13.48 3.06 -1.59
N TYR A 94 14.08 3.53 -0.51
CA TYR A 94 14.15 2.76 0.73
C TYR A 94 12.72 2.54 1.25
N GLN A 95 12.46 1.37 1.85
CA GLN A 95 11.21 1.18 2.59
C GLN A 95 11.21 2.13 3.78
N ALA A 96 10.59 3.30 3.61
CA ALA A 96 10.21 4.11 4.74
C ALA A 96 9.20 3.28 5.54
N ARG A 97 9.61 2.75 6.70
CA ARG A 97 8.67 2.38 7.76
C ARG A 97 7.89 3.66 8.04
N ARG A 98 6.71 3.80 7.45
CA ARG A 98 5.75 4.84 7.84
C ARG A 98 5.41 4.55 9.29
N VAL A 99 6.16 5.15 10.20
CA VAL A 99 5.76 5.26 11.60
C VAL A 99 4.52 6.14 11.53
N GLY A 100 3.35 5.52 11.61
CA GLY A 100 2.08 6.24 11.68
C GLY A 100 2.09 7.18 12.89
N ARG A 101 1.02 7.97 13.05
CA ARG A 101 0.85 8.80 14.25
C ARG A 101 1.13 7.96 15.50
N PRO A 102 2.01 8.40 16.42
CA PRO A 102 2.26 7.69 17.66
C PRO A 102 0.92 7.36 18.33
N GLY A 103 0.68 6.07 18.56
CA GLY A 103 -0.51 5.62 19.26
C GLY A 103 -0.54 6.14 20.70
N LEU A 104 -1.70 6.02 21.36
CA LEU A 104 -1.83 6.32 22.79
C LEU A 104 -0.76 5.58 23.59
N MET A 105 -0.14 6.26 24.56
CA MET A 105 0.90 5.68 25.43
C MET A 105 0.41 4.36 26.04
N LYS A 106 1.28 3.34 26.02
CA LYS A 106 0.96 2.00 26.54
C LYS A 106 0.48 2.03 28.00
N THR A 107 1.04 2.93 28.81
CA THR A 107 0.64 3.16 30.20
C THR A 107 -0.81 3.60 30.32
N ILE A 108 -1.26 4.54 29.48
CA ILE A 108 -2.65 5.02 29.48
C ILE A 108 -3.59 3.90 28.99
N LYS A 109 -3.20 3.13 27.96
CA LYS A 109 -3.97 1.95 27.52
C LYS A 109 -4.14 0.93 28.66
N ALA A 110 -3.08 0.63 29.38
CA ALA A 110 -3.11 -0.30 30.51
C ALA A 110 -3.99 0.23 31.66
N LEU A 111 -3.96 1.54 31.93
CA LEU A 111 -4.81 2.17 32.93
C LEU A 111 -6.30 2.05 32.54
N ILE A 112 -6.65 2.34 31.29
CA ILE A 112 -8.02 2.18 30.78
C ILE A 112 -8.52 0.76 31.00
N VAL A 113 -7.72 -0.24 30.63
CA VAL A 113 -8.08 -1.67 30.78
C VAL A 113 -8.26 -2.02 32.26
N ARG A 114 -7.33 -1.62 33.13
CA ARG A 114 -7.39 -1.90 34.56
C ARG A 114 -8.66 -1.33 35.21
N VAL A 115 -8.92 -0.04 35.03
CA VAL A 115 -10.09 0.64 35.59
C VAL A 115 -11.39 -0.01 35.12
N THR A 116 -11.43 -0.44 33.86
CA THR A 116 -12.60 -1.12 33.28
C THR A 116 -12.83 -2.50 33.87
N ILE A 117 -11.76 -3.28 34.11
CA ILE A 117 -11.86 -4.61 34.74
C ILE A 117 -12.28 -4.49 36.21
N GLU A 118 -11.69 -3.54 36.95
CA GLU A 118 -12.04 -3.27 38.34
C GLU A 118 -13.48 -2.75 38.49
N ASN A 119 -14.00 -2.04 37.47
CA ASN A 119 -15.31 -1.42 37.50
C ASN A 119 -16.14 -1.76 36.23
N SER A 120 -16.45 -3.04 36.06
CA SER A 120 -17.15 -3.59 34.87
C SER A 120 -18.52 -2.93 34.53
N ILE A 121 -19.13 -2.23 35.50
CA ILE A 121 -20.42 -1.55 35.34
C ILE A 121 -20.26 -0.16 34.66
N TRP A 122 -19.05 0.39 34.61
CA TRP A 122 -18.85 1.76 34.15
C TRP A 122 -18.90 1.89 32.62
N GLY A 123 -19.78 2.79 32.15
CA GLY A 123 -19.82 3.18 30.74
C GLY A 123 -18.64 4.09 30.33
N TYR A 124 -18.42 4.24 29.03
CA TYR A 124 -17.27 4.97 28.47
C TYR A 124 -17.16 6.42 28.95
N CYS A 125 -18.29 7.14 29.08
CA CYS A 125 -18.29 8.52 29.57
C CYS A 125 -17.91 8.62 31.05
N ARG A 126 -18.26 7.62 31.87
CA ARG A 126 -17.86 7.59 33.29
C ARG A 126 -16.36 7.34 33.41
N ILE A 127 -15.83 6.37 32.68
CA ILE A 127 -14.39 6.07 32.63
C ILE A 127 -13.60 7.29 32.14
N GLN A 128 -14.12 8.01 31.13
CA GLN A 128 -13.53 9.24 30.64
C GLN A 128 -13.43 10.32 31.73
N GLY A 129 -14.49 10.51 32.52
CA GLY A 129 -14.51 11.47 33.63
C GLY A 129 -13.47 11.14 34.70
N GLU A 130 -13.35 9.86 35.06
CA GLU A 130 -12.35 9.39 36.04
C GLU A 130 -10.92 9.57 35.54
N LEU A 131 -10.65 9.22 34.27
CA LEU A 131 -9.34 9.46 33.65
C LEU A 131 -8.99 10.96 33.60
N LYS A 132 -9.98 11.82 33.33
CA LYS A 132 -9.81 13.27 33.38
C LYS A 132 -9.46 13.74 34.80
N GLY A 133 -10.07 13.15 35.83
CA GLY A 133 -9.77 13.44 37.24
C GLY A 133 -8.33 13.11 37.63
N VAL A 134 -7.74 12.06 37.03
CA VAL A 134 -6.34 11.66 37.23
C VAL A 134 -5.37 12.42 36.30
N GLY A 135 -5.87 13.35 35.48
CA GLY A 135 -5.05 14.20 34.60
C GLY A 135 -4.82 13.63 33.18
N HIS A 136 -5.56 12.59 32.78
CA HIS A 136 -5.47 11.99 31.45
C HIS A 136 -6.69 12.35 30.59
N CYS A 137 -6.52 13.32 29.69
CA CYS A 137 -7.55 13.71 28.73
C CYS A 137 -7.62 12.72 27.55
N VAL A 138 -8.51 11.74 27.62
CA VAL A 138 -8.74 10.75 26.57
C VAL A 138 -10.17 10.91 26.03
N ALA A 139 -10.37 10.77 24.71
CA ALA A 139 -11.71 10.77 24.13
C ALA A 139 -12.43 9.45 24.42
N SER A 140 -13.75 9.49 24.66
CA SER A 140 -14.60 8.29 24.83
C SER A 140 -14.45 7.28 23.68
N SER A 141 -14.31 7.76 22.43
CA SER A 141 -14.02 6.91 21.25
C SER A 141 -12.67 6.19 21.33
N THR A 142 -11.66 6.82 21.94
CA THR A 142 -10.35 6.20 22.15
C THR A 142 -10.42 5.10 23.20
N ILE A 143 -11.19 5.32 24.27
CA ILE A 143 -11.46 4.30 25.29
C ILE A 143 -12.17 3.10 24.65
N ALA A 144 -13.21 3.33 23.87
CA ALA A 144 -13.93 2.27 23.15
C ALA A 144 -13.01 1.48 22.19
N ASN A 145 -12.11 2.17 21.47
CA ASN A 145 -11.13 1.50 20.60
C ASN A 145 -10.14 0.65 21.39
N VAL A 146 -9.60 1.16 22.51
CA VAL A 146 -8.69 0.41 23.37
C VAL A 146 -9.36 -0.83 23.95
N LEU A 147 -10.60 -0.72 24.43
CA LEU A 147 -11.34 -1.85 24.97
C LEU A 147 -11.64 -2.90 23.89
N ARG A 148 -12.01 -2.46 22.67
CA ARG A 148 -12.21 -3.35 21.52
C ARG A 148 -10.93 -4.06 21.11
N GLU A 149 -9.80 -3.36 21.05
CA GLU A 149 -8.47 -3.94 20.78
C GLU A 149 -8.07 -5.00 21.82
N ASN A 150 -8.57 -4.89 23.06
CA ASN A 150 -8.31 -5.84 24.16
C ASN A 150 -9.45 -6.86 24.36
N GLY A 151 -10.44 -6.91 23.46
CA GLY A 151 -11.54 -7.90 23.52
C GLY A 151 -12.54 -7.69 24.67
N ILE A 152 -12.53 -6.52 25.32
CA ILE A 152 -13.45 -6.21 26.43
C ILE A 152 -14.77 -5.71 25.86
N LYS A 153 -15.87 -6.41 26.21
CA LYS A 153 -17.22 -6.04 25.79
C LYS A 153 -17.64 -4.71 26.44
N PRO A 154 -18.48 -3.90 25.78
CA PRO A 154 -19.07 -2.72 26.39
C PRO A 154 -19.71 -3.06 27.73
N ALA A 155 -19.65 -2.14 28.70
CA ALA A 155 -20.42 -2.27 29.94
C ALA A 155 -21.89 -2.54 29.58
N LEU A 156 -22.55 -3.40 30.37
CA LEU A 156 -23.92 -3.83 30.14
C LEU A 156 -24.81 -2.62 29.82
N ASP A 157 -25.26 -2.56 28.57
CA ASP A 157 -26.16 -1.54 28.08
C ASP A 157 -27.48 -1.73 28.82
N ARG A 158 -27.71 -0.98 29.90
CA ARG A 158 -29.06 -0.83 30.42
C ARG A 158 -29.79 0.10 29.46
N ALA A 159 -30.16 -0.42 28.30
CA ALA A 159 -31.25 0.14 27.53
C ALA A 159 -32.52 -0.06 28.37
N SER A 160 -32.74 0.82 29.36
CA SER A 160 -34.08 1.00 29.89
C SER A 160 -34.90 1.51 28.72
N SER A 161 -35.97 0.78 28.38
CA SER A 161 -36.94 1.33 27.42
C SER A 161 -37.34 2.73 27.90
N TRP A 162 -37.61 3.64 26.98
CA TRP A 162 -38.11 4.99 27.32
C TRP A 162 -39.25 4.95 28.35
N ARG A 163 -40.07 3.89 28.26
CA ARG A 163 -41.15 3.58 29.21
C ARG A 163 -40.65 3.28 30.63
N THR A 164 -39.58 2.51 30.77
CA THR A 164 -38.94 2.19 32.07
C THR A 164 -38.26 3.42 32.67
N PHE A 165 -37.62 4.25 31.84
CA PHE A 165 -37.02 5.52 32.26
C PHE A 165 -38.07 6.49 32.79
N LEU A 166 -39.15 6.72 32.02
CA LEU A 166 -40.26 7.58 32.43
C LEU A 166 -40.93 7.08 33.69
N LYS A 167 -41.17 5.78 33.84
CA LYS A 167 -41.82 5.22 35.04
C LYS A 167 -40.95 5.38 36.30
N ALA A 168 -39.63 5.28 36.16
CA ALA A 168 -38.70 5.47 37.28
C ALA A 168 -38.52 6.94 37.69
N HIS A 169 -38.71 7.87 36.75
CA HIS A 169 -38.52 9.32 36.98
C HIS A 169 -39.83 10.11 36.99
N TRP A 170 -40.97 9.43 36.95
CA TRP A 170 -42.30 10.05 36.80
C TRP A 170 -42.59 11.05 37.94
N GLU A 171 -42.26 10.68 39.17
CA GLU A 171 -42.52 11.53 40.33
C GLU A 171 -41.61 12.78 40.36
N GLN A 172 -40.38 12.69 39.86
CA GLN A 172 -39.49 13.85 39.77
C GLN A 172 -39.84 14.76 38.59
N ILE A 173 -40.30 14.20 37.46
CA ILE A 173 -40.72 14.97 36.29
C ILE A 173 -42.04 15.70 36.56
N ALA A 174 -42.98 15.05 37.24
CA ALA A 174 -44.26 15.66 37.63
C ALA A 174 -44.09 16.87 38.56
N ALA A 175 -42.99 16.95 39.31
CA ALA A 175 -42.67 18.10 40.16
C ALA A 175 -42.07 19.29 39.38
N THR A 176 -41.67 19.10 38.12
CA THR A 176 -40.94 20.12 37.32
C THR A 176 -41.83 20.88 36.35
N ASP A 177 -43.06 20.43 36.10
CA ASP A 177 -43.95 21.02 35.10
C ASP A 177 -45.02 21.93 35.73
N PHE A 178 -44.68 23.15 36.15
CA PHE A 178 -45.67 24.23 36.42
C PHE A 178 -45.08 25.67 36.45
N PHE A 179 -44.08 25.99 35.62
CA PHE A 179 -43.71 27.40 35.41
C PHE A 179 -43.37 27.68 33.95
N SER A 180 -44.39 27.95 33.14
CA SER A 180 -44.25 28.69 31.89
C SER A 180 -44.20 30.19 32.22
N ALA A 181 -43.02 30.79 32.12
CA ALA A 181 -42.90 32.25 32.08
C ALA A 181 -43.13 32.70 30.62
N GLU A 182 -44.22 33.44 30.39
CA GLU A 182 -44.41 34.15 29.12
C GLU A 182 -43.36 35.26 29.03
N ALA A 183 -42.39 35.08 28.14
CA ALA A 183 -41.46 36.13 27.74
C ALA A 183 -42.14 36.98 26.66
N TRP A 184 -42.25 38.30 26.92
CA TRP A 184 -42.66 39.32 25.96
C TRP A 184 -41.57 39.58 24.92
#